data_AF-A0AAU9G0I1-F1
#
_entry.id   AF-A0AAU9G0I1-F1
#
_cell.length_a   1.000
_cell.length_b   1.000
_cell.length_c   1.000
_cell.angle_alpha   90.00
_cell.angle_beta   90.00
_cell.angle_gamma   90.00
#
_symmetry.space_group_name_H-M   'P 1'
#
loop_
_entity.id
_entity.type
_entity.pdbx_description
1 polymer ?
#
loop_
_entity_poly.entity_id
_entity_poly.type
_entity_poly.pdbx_seq_one_letter_code
_entity_poly.pdbx_strand_id
1 'polypeptide(L)'
;MDNDGYDDYSPEQEEEDEDDNDDDEQLLLLKAAENPVDEDEDSCEYSCPRYYRPVCVLRNHQLVTYATPCEYHNQLRCASVRQRQGQAVSTFQFQYNGACRQ
;
A
#
# COMPACT_ATOMS: atom_id res chain seq x y z
N MET A 1 12.79 -42.37 44.15
CA MET A 1 12.53 -41.74 42.85
C MET A 1 12.08 -40.34 43.16
N ASP A 2 13.04 -39.43 43.01
CA ASP A 2 12.92 -38.02 42.64
C ASP A 2 12.07 -37.09 43.52
N ASN A 3 12.82 -36.41 44.41
CA ASN A 3 12.79 -34.96 44.68
C ASN A 3 12.59 -34.20 43.34
N ASP A 4 11.85 -33.09 43.18
CA ASP A 4 11.78 -31.81 43.90
C ASP A 4 10.41 -31.18 43.52
N GLY A 5 9.69 -30.43 44.34
CA GLY A 5 10.04 -29.08 44.76
C GLY A 5 8.74 -28.26 44.75
N TYR A 6 8.43 -27.66 45.90
CA TYR A 6 7.19 -26.97 46.25
C TYR A 6 7.08 -25.61 45.55
N ASP A 7 5.85 -25.18 45.23
CA ASP A 7 5.51 -23.83 44.77
C ASP A 7 6.02 -22.73 45.75
N ASP A 8 6.72 -21.73 45.22
CA ASP A 8 6.89 -20.44 45.90
C ASP A 8 6.78 -19.31 44.87
N TYR A 9 5.69 -18.54 45.00
CA TYR A 9 5.47 -17.28 44.30
C TYR A 9 6.36 -16.22 44.94
N SER A 10 7.21 -15.55 44.15
CA SER A 10 7.36 -14.08 44.10
C SER A 10 8.73 -13.69 43.54
N PRO A 11 8.78 -13.02 42.39
CA PRO A 11 9.78 -12.00 42.14
C PRO A 11 9.08 -10.65 42.22
N GLU A 12 9.24 -9.97 43.35
CA GLU A 12 9.27 -8.51 43.37
C GLU A 12 10.43 -8.12 42.45
N GLN A 13 10.13 -7.60 41.26
CA GLN A 13 11.14 -6.96 40.43
C GLN A 13 10.91 -5.46 40.50
N GLU A 14 11.85 -4.88 41.24
CA GLU A 14 12.10 -3.48 41.51
C GLU A 14 12.12 -2.68 40.20
N GLU A 15 11.48 -1.51 40.28
CA GLU A 15 11.50 -0.48 39.26
C GLU A 15 12.91 0.12 39.24
N GLU A 16 13.62 -0.01 38.11
CA GLU A 16 14.77 0.84 37.79
C GLU A 16 14.48 1.52 36.45
N ASP A 17 14.15 2.81 36.56
CA ASP A 17 14.03 3.77 35.48
C ASP A 17 15.40 3.97 34.79
N GLU A 18 15.51 3.57 33.52
CA GLU A 18 16.50 4.12 32.60
C GLU A 18 15.76 4.83 31.45
N ASP A 19 15.57 6.13 31.66
CA ASP A 19 15.07 7.13 30.71
C ASP A 19 16.13 7.40 29.64
N ASP A 20 16.12 6.60 28.57
CA ASP A 20 16.80 6.90 27.31
C ASP A 20 15.75 7.22 26.23
N ASN A 21 15.24 8.46 26.27
CA ASN A 21 14.72 9.27 25.15
C ASN A 21 14.55 8.56 23.77
N ASP A 22 13.60 7.63 23.67
CA ASP A 22 13.11 7.04 22.40
C ASP A 22 11.84 7.76 21.87
N ASP A 23 11.43 8.83 22.57
CA ASP A 23 10.24 9.60 22.22
C ASP A 23 10.40 10.27 20.86
N ASP A 24 11.60 10.70 20.47
CA ASP A 24 11.83 11.41 19.21
C ASP A 24 11.52 10.56 17.98
N GLU A 25 11.93 9.29 17.99
CA GLU A 25 11.75 8.36 16.87
C GLU A 25 10.29 7.92 16.75
N GLN A 26 9.65 7.66 17.89
CA GLN A 26 8.23 7.33 17.96
C GLN A 26 7.36 8.52 17.54
N LEU A 27 7.73 9.74 17.96
CA LEU A 27 7.06 10.98 17.55
C LEU A 27 7.24 11.26 16.06
N LEU A 28 8.39 10.89 15.46
CA LEU A 28 8.63 10.99 14.02
C LEU A 28 7.77 10.00 13.22
N LEU A 29 7.63 8.76 13.70
CA LEU A 29 6.73 7.75 13.11
C LEU A 29 5.26 8.16 13.23
N LEU A 30 4.86 8.71 14.38
CA LEU A 30 3.52 9.26 14.61
C LEU A 30 3.26 10.48 13.71
N LYS A 31 4.23 11.41 13.58
CA LYS A 31 4.13 12.56 12.68
C LYS A 31 4.13 12.19 11.20
N ALA A 32 4.79 11.09 10.83
CA ALA A 32 4.71 10.50 9.49
C ALA A 32 3.40 9.76 9.23
N ALA A 33 2.68 9.35 10.28
CA ALA A 33 1.32 8.82 10.18
C ALA A 33 0.25 9.93 10.20
N GLU A 34 0.54 11.08 10.83
CA GLU A 34 -0.34 12.26 10.90
C GLU A 34 -0.21 13.19 9.69
N ASN A 35 0.94 13.20 9.01
CA ASN A 35 1.02 13.68 7.64
C ASN A 35 0.86 12.46 6.74
N PRO A 36 -0.36 12.10 6.29
CA PRO A 36 -0.42 11.36 5.03
C PRO A 36 0.44 12.20 4.08
N VAL A 37 1.47 11.60 3.49
CA VAL A 37 2.08 12.20 2.30
C VAL A 37 0.87 12.59 1.46
N ASP A 38 0.65 13.89 1.28
CA ASP A 38 -0.42 14.41 0.45
C ASP A 38 -0.12 13.90 -0.96
N GLU A 39 -0.42 12.62 -1.21
CA GLU A 39 -0.75 12.14 -2.52
C GLU A 39 -2.03 12.87 -2.79
N ASP A 40 -1.88 14.09 -3.34
CA ASP A 40 -2.94 15.06 -3.57
C ASP A 40 -4.23 14.28 -3.84
N GLU A 41 -5.33 14.53 -3.12
CA GLU A 41 -6.58 13.80 -3.44
C GLU A 41 -6.99 14.02 -4.91
N ASP A 42 -6.43 15.05 -5.56
CA ASP A 42 -6.48 15.35 -6.99
C ASP A 42 -5.47 14.56 -7.86
N SER A 43 -4.35 14.09 -7.32
CA SER A 43 -3.38 13.21 -7.97
C SER A 43 -4.01 11.83 -8.14
N CYS A 44 -4.41 11.51 -9.37
CA CYS A 44 -5.01 10.21 -9.69
C CYS A 44 -4.01 9.08 -9.92
N GLU A 45 -2.72 9.38 -10.06
CA GLU A 45 -1.66 8.40 -10.35
C GLU A 45 -0.83 8.11 -9.10
N TYR A 46 -0.48 6.84 -8.90
CA TYR A 46 0.44 6.40 -7.86
C TYR A 46 1.76 5.92 -8.44
N SER A 47 2.82 5.98 -7.64
CA SER A 47 4.12 5.40 -8.03
C SER A 47 4.01 3.88 -8.15
N CYS A 48 4.28 3.36 -9.34
CA CYS A 48 4.23 1.92 -9.60
C CYS A 48 5.61 1.26 -9.50
N PRO A 49 5.68 0.01 -8.97
CA PRO A 49 6.90 -0.78 -9.01
C PRO A 49 7.29 -1.12 -10.46
N ARG A 50 8.58 -1.33 -10.71
CA ARG A 50 9.12 -1.51 -12.08
C ARG A 50 9.23 -2.96 -12.55
N TYR A 51 8.63 -3.93 -11.84
CA TYR A 51 8.65 -5.34 -12.28
C TYR A 51 7.73 -5.55 -13.47
N TYR A 52 8.11 -6.42 -14.42
CA TYR A 52 7.28 -6.68 -15.60
C TYR A 52 6.31 -7.85 -15.37
N ARG A 53 5.03 -7.53 -15.14
CA ARG A 53 3.93 -8.51 -15.01
C ARG A 53 2.72 -7.97 -15.79
N PRO A 54 2.74 -8.10 -17.12
CA PRO A 54 1.81 -7.36 -17.95
C PRO A 54 0.37 -7.82 -17.79
N VAL A 55 -0.57 -6.94 -18.12
CA VAL A 55 -1.99 -7.24 -18.23
C VAL A 55 -2.53 -6.73 -19.56
N CYS A 56 -3.41 -7.52 -20.18
CA CYS A 56 -4.08 -7.15 -21.41
C CYS A 56 -5.48 -6.61 -21.11
N VAL A 57 -5.77 -5.43 -21.62
CA VAL A 57 -7.00 -4.68 -21.34
C VAL A 57 -7.54 -4.13 -22.66
N LEU A 58 -8.85 -4.20 -22.84
CA LEU A 58 -9.54 -3.51 -23.92
C LEU A 58 -9.87 -2.09 -23.47
N ARG A 59 -9.24 -1.09 -24.09
CA ARG A 59 -9.47 0.34 -23.86
C ARG A 59 -10.14 0.93 -25.11
N ASN A 60 -11.37 1.42 -24.99
CA ASN A 60 -12.12 1.99 -26.13
C ASN A 60 -12.09 1.09 -27.40
N HIS A 61 -12.28 -0.22 -27.22
CA HIS A 61 -12.20 -1.25 -28.28
C HIS A 61 -10.81 -1.54 -28.85
N GLN A 62 -9.74 -1.03 -28.24
CA GLN A 62 -8.36 -1.35 -28.61
C GLN A 62 -7.68 -2.16 -27.51
N LEU A 63 -6.97 -3.23 -27.88
CA LEU A 63 -6.18 -4.01 -26.94
C LEU A 63 -4.90 -3.25 -26.58
N VAL A 64 -4.71 -3.00 -25.28
CA VAL A 64 -3.55 -2.30 -24.72
C VAL A 64 -2.91 -3.18 -23.66
N THR A 65 -1.58 -3.28 -23.71
CA THR A 65 -0.79 -3.93 -22.67
C THR A 65 -0.29 -2.89 -21.69
N TYR A 66 -0.57 -3.10 -20.39
CA TYR A 66 0.09 -2.38 -19.31
C TYR A 66 1.24 -3.23 -18.78
N ALA A 67 2.37 -2.62 -18.45
CA ALA A 67 3.58 -3.37 -18.05
C ALA A 67 3.42 -4.03 -16.68
N THR A 68 2.60 -3.40 -15.82
CA THR A 68 2.28 -3.87 -14.48
C THR A 68 0.78 -3.75 -14.21
N PRO A 69 0.22 -4.52 -13.26
CA PRO A 69 -1.15 -4.30 -12.81
C PRO A 69 -1.32 -2.91 -12.20
N CYS A 70 -0.32 -2.39 -11.48
CA CYS A 70 -0.38 -1.06 -10.87
C CYS A 70 -0.65 0.04 -11.90
N GLU A 71 0.06 0.02 -13.03
CA GLU A 71 -0.14 1.01 -14.10
C GLU A 71 -1.57 0.99 -14.64
N TYR A 72 -2.16 -0.20 -14.79
CA TYR A 72 -3.57 -0.33 -15.17
C TYR A 72 -4.51 0.28 -14.13
N HIS A 73 -4.26 0.05 -12.84
CA HIS A 73 -5.09 0.63 -11.77
C HIS A 73 -5.00 2.16 -11.74
N ASN A 74 -3.83 2.74 -12.00
CA ASN A 74 -3.70 4.20 -12.16
C ASN A 74 -4.62 4.72 -13.28
N GLN A 75 -4.70 4.03 -14.43
CA GLN A 75 -5.61 4.44 -15.50
C GLN A 75 -7.09 4.41 -15.08
N LEU A 76 -7.49 3.39 -14.32
CA LEU A 76 -8.86 3.31 -13.78
C LEU A 76 -9.15 4.43 -12.79
N ARG A 77 -8.20 4.72 -11.90
CA ARG A 77 -8.32 5.80 -10.90
C ARG A 77 -8.42 7.16 -11.59
N CYS A 78 -7.53 7.43 -12.55
CA CYS A 78 -7.56 8.65 -13.36
C CYS A 78 -8.84 8.80 -14.17
N ALA A 79 -9.33 7.73 -14.79
CA ALA A 79 -10.63 7.78 -15.45
C ALA A 79 -11.75 8.11 -14.45
N SER A 80 -11.73 7.53 -13.25
CA SER A 80 -12.75 7.83 -12.22
C SER A 80 -12.72 9.29 -11.77
N VAL A 81 -11.52 9.86 -11.53
CA VAL A 81 -11.36 11.28 -11.17
C VAL A 81 -11.87 12.19 -12.29
N ARG A 82 -11.44 11.93 -13.53
CA ARG A 82 -11.88 12.70 -14.71
C ARG A 82 -13.38 12.61 -14.96
N GLN A 83 -13.98 11.44 -14.69
CA GLN A 83 -15.43 11.26 -14.82
C GLN A 83 -16.20 12.14 -13.83
N ARG A 84 -15.71 12.26 -12.59
CA ARG A 84 -16.30 13.18 -11.58
C ARG A 84 -16.18 14.64 -11.98
N GLN A 85 -15.13 14.99 -12.73
CA GLN A 85 -14.94 16.32 -13.31
C GLN A 85 -15.78 16.57 -14.58
N GLY A 86 -16.67 15.66 -14.96
CA GLY A 86 -17.53 15.80 -16.15
C GLY A 86 -16.79 15.66 -17.48
N GLN A 87 -15.56 15.13 -17.46
CA GLN A 87 -14.78 14.91 -18.67
C GLN A 87 -15.15 13.58 -19.33
N ALA A 88 -14.97 13.49 -20.65
CA ALA A 88 -15.06 12.22 -21.36
C ALA A 88 -13.92 11.29 -20.93
N VAL A 89 -14.26 10.03 -20.60
CA VAL A 89 -13.30 9.03 -20.10
C VAL A 89 -13.27 7.79 -20.97
N SER A 90 -12.13 7.11 -20.99
CA SER A 90 -12.01 5.81 -21.66
C SER A 90 -12.79 4.74 -20.90
N THR A 91 -13.38 3.79 -21.64
CA THR A 91 -13.86 2.54 -21.07
C THR A 91 -12.74 1.53 -21.02
N PHE A 92 -12.71 0.72 -19.96
CA PHE A 92 -11.70 -0.31 -19.76
C PHE A 92 -12.38 -1.64 -19.45
N GLN A 93 -11.90 -2.71 -20.08
CA GLN A 93 -12.33 -4.07 -19.79
C GLN A 93 -11.10 -4.96 -19.71
N PHE A 94 -10.81 -5.45 -18.51
CA PHE A 94 -9.75 -6.44 -18.31
C PHE A 94 -10.03 -7.69 -19.14
N GLN A 95 -9.01 -8.22 -19.81
CA GLN A 95 -9.11 -9.43 -20.63
C GLN A 95 -8.41 -10.59 -19.93
N TYR A 96 -7.09 -10.50 -19.75
CA TYR A 96 -6.29 -11.55 -19.14
C TYR A 96 -4.93 -11.04 -18.63
N ASN A 97 -4.30 -11.83 -17.77
CA ASN A 97 -2.91 -11.62 -17.35
C ASN A 97 -1.95 -12.00 -18.49
N GLY A 98 -0.99 -11.13 -18.80
CA GLY A 98 -0.07 -11.25 -19.93
C GLY A 98 -0.17 -10.06 -20.88
N ALA A 99 0.79 -9.95 -21.79
CA ALA A 99 0.71 -8.98 -22.90
C ALA A 99 -0.37 -9.39 -23.91
N CYS A 100 -0.98 -8.41 -24.55
CA CYS A 100 -1.98 -8.65 -25.58
C CYS A 100 -1.37 -9.37 -26.79
N ARG A 101 -2.07 -10.38 -27.31
CA ARG A 101 -1.74 -11.08 -28.56
C ARG A 101 -2.49 -10.40 -29.72
N GLN A 102 -1.77 -10.08 -30.79
CA GLN A 102 -2.34 -9.54 -32.04
C GLN A 102 -2.73 -10.67 -32.99
#